data_AF-A0A269Z1E1-F1
#
_entry.id   AF-A0A269Z1E1-F1
#
_cell.length_a   1.000
_cell.length_b   1.000
_cell.length_c   1.000
_cell.angle_alpha   90.00
_cell.angle_beta   90.00
_cell.angle_gamma   90.00
#
_symmetry.space_group_name_H-M   'P 1'
#
loop_
_entity.id
_entity.type
_entity.pdbx_description
1 polymer ?
#
loop_
_entity_poly.entity_id
_entity_poly.type
_entity_poly.pdbx_seq_one_letter_code
_entity_poly.pdbx_strand_id
1 'polypeptide(L)'
;QVGPLTRNVKDNALVLEAISGLDANDSTSAPVDDVDFTSEIGKDIKGLKVALPKEYLGEGVSEDVKASVKNAVETLKSLGAEVEEVSLPNTKYGIPSYYVI
;
A
#
# COMPACT_ATOMS: atom_id res chain seq x y z
N GLN A 1 -1.92 13.62 2.37
CA GLN A 1 -3.17 13.19 3.04
C GLN A 1 -2.90 13.02 4.53
N VAL A 2 -3.94 13.16 5.36
CA VAL A 2 -3.91 12.73 6.77
C VAL A 2 -4.18 11.22 6.82
N GLY A 3 -3.52 10.49 7.73
CA GLY A 3 -3.72 9.04 7.87
C GLY A 3 -3.53 8.55 9.30
N PRO A 4 -4.26 7.50 9.74
CA PRO A 4 -4.19 7.00 11.11
C PRO A 4 -2.97 6.10 11.36
N LEU A 5 -2.43 6.15 12.58
CA LEU A 5 -1.41 5.23 13.07
C LEU A 5 -1.99 4.42 14.24
N THR A 6 -1.96 3.09 14.14
CA THR A 6 -2.60 2.16 15.09
C THR A 6 -1.69 0.94 15.34
N ARG A 7 -2.08 0.09 16.30
CA ARG A 7 -1.31 -1.13 16.63
C ARG A 7 -1.64 -2.34 15.74
N ASN A 8 -2.73 -2.28 14.98
CA ASN A 8 -3.15 -3.36 14.09
C ASN A 8 -3.97 -2.80 12.91
N VAL A 9 -4.10 -3.62 11.86
CA VAL A 9 -4.75 -3.25 10.59
C VAL A 9 -6.25 -2.96 10.76
N LYS A 10 -6.96 -3.72 11.59
CA LYS A 10 -8.40 -3.55 11.80
C LYS A 10 -8.74 -2.21 12.46
N ASP A 11 -7.99 -1.83 13.49
CA ASP A 11 -8.12 -0.51 14.11
C ASP A 11 -7.77 0.61 13.12
N ASN A 12 -6.80 0.38 12.21
CA ASN A 12 -6.44 1.36 11.20
C ASN A 12 -7.61 1.67 10.27
N ALA A 13 -8.25 0.63 9.74
CA ALA A 13 -9.42 0.75 8.88
C ALA A 13 -10.57 1.47 9.60
N LEU A 14 -10.90 1.09 10.84
CA LEU A 14 -11.94 1.76 11.63
C LEU A 14 -11.71 3.27 11.79
N VAL A 15 -10.47 3.69 12.05
CA VAL A 15 -10.16 5.12 12.15
C VAL A 15 -10.22 5.79 10.77
N LEU A 16 -9.81 5.09 9.71
CA LEU A 16 -9.88 5.61 8.35
C LEU A 16 -11.33 5.85 7.90
N GLU A 17 -12.26 4.93 8.20
CA GLU A 17 -13.70 5.12 7.92
C GLU A 17 -14.22 6.39 8.62
N ALA A 18 -13.78 6.64 9.85
CA ALA A 18 -14.24 7.78 10.65
C ALA A 18 -13.73 9.14 10.16
N ILE A 19 -12.59 9.19 9.46
CA ILE A 19 -11.97 10.46 9.01
C ILE A 19 -12.05 10.68 7.50
N SER A 20 -12.52 9.70 6.73
CA SER A 20 -12.66 9.80 5.27
C SER A 20 -14.03 10.37 4.90
N GLY A 21 -14.06 11.19 3.84
CA GLY A 21 -15.31 11.73 3.30
C GLY A 21 -15.10 13.03 2.53
N LEU A 22 -16.12 13.42 1.77
CA LEU A 22 -16.18 14.72 1.11
C LEU A 22 -16.32 15.84 2.15
N ASP A 23 -15.50 16.88 2.03
CA ASP A 23 -15.60 18.10 2.86
C ASP A 23 -15.79 19.31 1.95
N ALA A 24 -16.89 20.05 2.17
CA ALA A 24 -17.20 21.27 1.43
C ALA A 24 -16.14 22.38 1.60
N ASN A 25 -15.29 22.28 2.63
CA ASN A 25 -14.19 23.21 2.88
C ASN A 25 -12.88 22.79 2.23
N ASP A 26 -12.78 21.58 1.66
CA ASP A 26 -11.62 21.09 0.93
C ASP A 26 -11.99 20.78 -0.53
N SER A 27 -11.64 21.69 -1.44
CA SER A 27 -11.86 21.53 -2.89
C SER A 27 -11.14 20.34 -3.53
N THR A 28 -10.18 19.74 -2.82
CA THR A 28 -9.43 18.56 -3.27
C THR A 28 -9.95 17.26 -2.69
N SER A 29 -10.89 17.32 -1.73
CA SER A 29 -11.56 16.14 -1.20
C SER A 29 -12.41 15.47 -2.29
N ALA A 30 -12.27 14.16 -2.44
CA ALA A 30 -12.93 13.43 -3.50
C ALA A 30 -14.41 13.18 -3.15
N PRO A 31 -15.34 13.28 -4.10
CA PRO A 31 -16.76 12.97 -3.89
C PRO A 31 -16.98 11.44 -3.96
N VAL A 32 -16.44 10.73 -2.98
CA VAL A 32 -16.56 9.28 -2.83
C VAL A 32 -17.36 8.99 -1.57
N ASP A 33 -18.56 8.45 -1.74
CA ASP A 33 -19.48 8.16 -0.63
C ASP A 33 -19.16 6.83 0.07
N ASP A 34 -18.56 5.89 -0.67
CA ASP A 34 -18.18 4.58 -0.12
C ASP A 34 -16.86 4.70 0.66
N VAL A 35 -16.98 4.66 1.98
CA VAL A 35 -15.88 4.68 2.94
C VAL A 35 -15.86 3.42 3.80
N ASP A 36 -16.42 2.31 3.32
CA ASP A 36 -16.31 1.01 4.00
C ASP A 36 -14.92 0.40 3.75
N PHE A 37 -14.08 0.42 4.78
CA PHE A 37 -12.73 -0.14 4.75
C PHE A 37 -12.62 -1.42 5.56
N THR A 38 -13.71 -1.88 6.21
CA THR A 38 -13.68 -2.98 7.17
C THR A 38 -14.35 -4.25 6.67
N SER A 39 -15.31 -4.18 5.76
CA SER A 39 -16.10 -5.36 5.32
C SER A 39 -15.30 -6.47 4.66
N GLU A 40 -14.20 -6.13 3.98
CA GLU A 40 -13.32 -7.09 3.31
C GLU A 40 -12.23 -7.66 4.25
N ILE A 41 -12.05 -7.10 5.45
CA ILE A 41 -11.03 -7.56 6.41
C ILE A 41 -11.38 -8.96 6.92
N GLY A 42 -10.45 -9.89 6.72
CA GLY A 42 -10.56 -11.28 7.16
C GLY A 42 -10.93 -12.27 6.05
N LYS A 43 -11.24 -11.78 4.84
CA LYS A 43 -11.35 -12.64 3.66
C LYS A 43 -9.96 -13.13 3.21
N ASP A 44 -9.94 -14.25 2.51
CA ASP A 44 -8.70 -14.79 1.95
C ASP A 44 -8.24 -14.00 0.71
N ILE A 45 -6.98 -14.19 0.33
CA ILE A 45 -6.33 -13.51 -0.80
C ILE A 45 -5.99 -14.46 -1.95
N LYS A 46 -6.67 -15.60 -2.04
CA LYS A 46 -6.36 -16.60 -3.08
C LYS A 46 -6.64 -16.04 -4.47
N GLY A 47 -5.67 -16.13 -5.36
CA GLY A 47 -5.72 -15.57 -6.71
C GLY A 47 -5.54 -14.04 -6.76
N LEU A 48 -5.25 -13.38 -5.64
CA LEU A 48 -4.92 -11.95 -5.64
C LEU A 48 -3.60 -11.73 -6.38
N LYS A 49 -3.61 -10.88 -7.41
CA LYS A 49 -2.41 -10.52 -8.17
C LYS A 49 -1.64 -9.40 -7.48
N VAL A 50 -0.42 -9.68 -7.05
CA VAL A 50 0.47 -8.75 -6.38
C VAL A 50 1.68 -8.49 -7.28
N ALA A 51 1.87 -7.24 -7.68
CA ALA A 51 3.03 -6.84 -8.46
C ALA A 51 4.18 -6.44 -7.53
N LEU A 52 5.38 -7.00 -7.75
CA LEU A 52 6.60 -6.64 -7.03
C LEU A 52 7.54 -5.84 -7.96
N PRO A 53 7.59 -4.51 -7.85
CA PRO A 53 8.51 -3.71 -8.66
C PRO A 53 9.96 -4.01 -8.31
N LYS A 54 10.76 -4.42 -9.29
CA LYS A 54 12.20 -4.70 -9.07
C LYS A 54 12.97 -3.49 -8.54
N GLU A 55 12.55 -2.27 -8.91
CA GLU A 55 13.16 -1.02 -8.45
C GLU A 55 12.98 -0.78 -6.95
N TYR A 56 11.96 -1.38 -6.32
CA TYR A 56 11.71 -1.27 -4.87
C TYR A 56 12.64 -2.14 -4.02
N LEU A 57 13.38 -3.07 -4.63
CA LEU A 57 14.42 -3.89 -3.99
C LEU A 57 15.81 -3.63 -4.59
N GLY A 58 16.02 -2.40 -5.09
CA GLY A 58 17.26 -1.97 -5.76
C GLY A 58 18.45 -1.70 -4.83
N GLU A 59 19.46 -1.02 -5.36
CA GLU A 59 20.78 -0.80 -4.73
C GLU A 59 20.73 -0.04 -3.39
N GLY A 60 19.74 0.85 -3.19
CA GLY A 60 19.62 1.64 -1.96
C GLY A 60 18.94 0.93 -0.78
N VAL A 61 18.46 -0.30 -0.96
CA VAL A 61 17.79 -1.08 0.09
C VAL A 61 18.82 -2.01 0.75
N SER A 62 18.85 -2.04 2.08
CA SER A 62 19.73 -2.94 2.82
C SER A 62 19.33 -4.41 2.65
N GLU A 63 20.31 -5.32 2.74
CA GLU A 63 20.09 -6.75 2.47
C GLU A 63 19.13 -7.42 3.47
N ASP A 64 19.14 -7.00 4.74
CA ASP A 64 18.22 -7.47 5.77
C ASP A 64 16.76 -7.07 5.48
N VAL A 65 16.54 -5.85 4.97
CA VAL A 65 15.23 -5.39 4.50
C VAL A 65 14.80 -6.15 3.26
N LYS A 66 15.69 -6.33 2.27
CA LYS A 66 15.38 -7.14 1.07
C LYS A 66 14.97 -8.56 1.44
N ALA A 67 15.71 -9.20 2.37
CA ALA A 67 15.38 -10.54 2.85
C ALA A 67 14.02 -10.57 3.55
N SER A 68 13.73 -9.58 4.40
CA SER A 68 12.45 -9.48 5.10
C SER A 68 11.28 -9.32 4.12
N VAL A 69 11.41 -8.48 3.09
CA VAL A 69 10.38 -8.31 2.05
C VAL A 69 10.22 -9.59 1.22
N LYS A 70 11.30 -10.28 0.86
CA LYS A 70 11.23 -11.57 0.16
C LYS A 70 10.50 -12.63 0.98
N ASN A 71 10.73 -12.68 2.30
CA ASN A 71 10.00 -13.57 3.20
C ASN A 71 8.50 -13.22 3.26
N ALA A 72 8.15 -11.93 3.24
CA ALA A 72 6.76 -11.48 3.15
C ALA A 72 6.11 -11.89 1.81
N VAL A 73 6.85 -11.83 0.71
CA VAL A 73 6.39 -12.33 -0.61
C VAL A 73 6.10 -13.83 -0.57
N GLU A 74 6.97 -14.64 0.03
CA GLU A 74 6.72 -16.07 0.19
C GLU A 74 5.52 -16.35 1.11
N THR A 75 5.33 -15.52 2.14
CA THR A 75 4.13 -15.58 3.00
C THR A 75 2.87 -15.31 2.18
N LEU A 76 2.86 -14.27 1.34
CA LEU A 76 1.72 -13.96 0.46
C LEU A 76 1.40 -15.12 -0.51
N LYS A 77 2.43 -15.69 -1.15
CA LYS A 77 2.27 -16.87 -2.01
C LYS A 77 1.69 -18.05 -1.24
N SER A 78 2.16 -18.29 -0.01
CA SER A 78 1.64 -19.39 0.84
C SER A 78 0.16 -19.22 1.21
N LEU A 79 -0.34 -17.98 1.25
CA LEU A 79 -1.75 -17.65 1.47
C LEU A 79 -2.59 -17.72 0.18
N GLY A 80 -1.95 -17.97 -0.97
CA GLY A 80 -2.59 -18.18 -2.27
C GLY A 80 -2.57 -16.99 -3.23
N ALA A 81 -1.84 -15.91 -2.90
CA ALA A 81 -1.66 -14.80 -3.83
C ALA A 81 -0.70 -15.16 -4.98
N GLU A 82 -0.95 -14.58 -6.15
CA GLU A 82 -0.08 -14.65 -7.33
C GLU A 82 0.86 -13.45 -7.32
N VAL A 83 2.15 -13.68 -7.03
CA VAL A 83 3.15 -12.58 -6.95
C VAL A 83 4.08 -12.63 -8.15
N GLU A 84 4.07 -11.56 -8.96
CA GLU A 84 4.91 -11.44 -10.17
C GLU A 84 5.79 -10.19 -10.12
N GLU A 85 7.01 -10.29 -10.66
CA GLU A 85 7.91 -9.15 -10.79
C GLU A 85 7.45 -8.23 -11.93
N VAL A 86 7.45 -6.92 -11.67
CA VAL A 86 7.19 -5.88 -12.67
C VAL A 86 8.30 -4.83 -12.67
N SER A 87 8.25 -3.89 -13.63
CA SER A 87 9.18 -2.76 -13.69
C SER A 87 8.44 -1.44 -13.62
N LEU A 88 8.89 -0.59 -12.70
CA LEU A 88 8.54 0.83 -12.59
C LEU A 88 9.80 1.67 -12.87
N PRO A 89 10.21 1.82 -14.15
CA PRO A 89 11.53 2.37 -14.51
C PRO A 89 11.72 3.84 -14.09
N ASN A 90 10.62 4.56 -13.85
CA ASN A 90 10.64 5.95 -13.41
C ASN A 90 10.73 6.12 -11.88
N THR A 91 10.78 5.04 -11.10
CA THR A 91 10.90 5.10 -9.63
C THR A 91 12.08 5.95 -9.18
N LYS A 92 13.22 5.85 -9.87
CA LYS A 92 14.44 6.63 -9.59
C LYS A 92 14.22 8.15 -9.69
N TYR A 93 13.20 8.59 -10.41
CA TYR A 93 12.88 10.01 -10.56
C TYR A 93 11.92 10.52 -9.49
N GLY A 94 11.35 9.66 -8.63
CA GLY A 94 10.37 10.07 -7.62
C GLY A 94 10.89 11.15 -6.68
N ILE A 95 12.08 10.93 -6.10
CA ILE A 95 12.72 11.89 -5.20
C ILE A 95 13.08 13.22 -5.90
N PRO A 96 13.83 13.24 -7.02
CA PRO A 96 14.14 14.51 -7.67
C PRO A 96 12.88 15.24 -8.13
N SER A 97 11.88 14.57 -8.71
CA SER A 97 10.61 15.20 -9.10
C SER A 97 9.86 15.82 -7.93
N TYR A 98 9.90 15.21 -6.74
CA TYR A 98 9.29 15.76 -5.53
C TYR A 98 9.94 17.08 -5.09
N TYR A 99 11.26 17.23 -5.29
CA TYR A 99 12.01 18.43 -4.89
C TYR A 99 12.09 19.53 -5.97
N VAL A 100 11.51 19.32 -7.17
CA VAL A 100 11.48 20.35 -8.22
C VAL A 100 10.43 21.45 -7.91
N ILE A 101 9.43 21.16 -7.09
CA ILE A 101 8.32 22.08 -6.72
C ILE A 101 8.40 22.38 -5.23
#